data_AF-A0A4D4M9A0-F1
#
_entry.id   AF-A0A4D4M9A0-F1
#
_cell.length_a   1.000
_cell.length_b   1.000
_cell.length_c   1.000
_cell.angle_alpha   90.00
_cell.angle_beta   90.00
_cell.angle_gamma   90.00
#
_symmetry.space_group_name_H-M   'P 1'
#
loop_
_entity.id
_entity.type
_entity.pdbx_description
1 polymer ?
#
loop_
_entity_poly.entity_id
_entity_poly.type
_entity_poly.pdbx_seq_one_letter_code
_entity_poly.pdbx_strand_id
1 'polypeptide(L)'
;MSSPSTPAGDLAFVVRTMARTAVDNEKAFGDLDAVAGDGDFGYSLARGFEIVLADWDTLAADSPAEFLKKVALVISRRVGGTSGPLWGTAFLRASGAVKDRPELAAADAVAMLRAAAEGIKTRGKSDVGDKTLLDALIPMTDALEQRLAEDGPGPARRNSPGWPPRRPGPRPTRRPPCRPDAAARATPVSAVSARRTRARWRSRSWRSASPPSGTHTTDGGQRAWLPGRLRGPGTGTTKE
;
A
#
# COMPACT_ATOMS: atom_id res chain seq x y z
N MET A 1 -12.79 -24.42 23.76
CA MET A 1 -11.43 -23.96 24.11
C MET A 1 -11.13 -22.79 23.20
N SER A 2 -11.04 -21.58 23.74
CA SER A 2 -10.84 -20.35 22.97
C SER A 2 -9.41 -20.30 22.45
N SER A 3 -9.25 -20.18 21.13
CA SER A 3 -7.95 -19.93 20.50
C SER A 3 -7.29 -18.68 21.10
N PRO A 4 -5.95 -18.60 21.17
CA PRO A 4 -5.29 -17.39 21.66
C PRO A 4 -5.70 -16.21 20.78
N SER A 5 -6.36 -15.22 21.38
CA SER A 5 -6.65 -13.96 20.72
C SER A 5 -5.38 -13.10 20.69
N THR A 6 -5.07 -12.60 19.50
CA THR A 6 -4.06 -11.61 19.20
C THR A 6 -4.61 -10.24 19.62
N PRO A 7 -4.03 -9.58 20.64
CA PRO A 7 -4.46 -8.25 21.04
C PRO A 7 -4.29 -7.25 19.89
N ALA A 8 -5.10 -6.19 19.88
CA ALA A 8 -4.99 -5.10 18.89
C ALA A 8 -3.56 -4.49 18.81
N GLY A 9 -2.77 -4.59 19.89
CA GLY A 9 -1.37 -4.18 19.93
C GLY A 9 -0.45 -4.95 18.96
N ASP A 10 -0.72 -6.22 18.69
CA ASP A 10 0.09 -7.04 17.80
C ASP A 10 -0.16 -6.67 16.32
N LEU A 11 -1.40 -6.34 15.96
CA LEU A 11 -1.71 -5.85 14.62
C LEU A 11 -1.03 -4.51 14.35
N ALA A 12 -1.14 -3.58 15.30
CA ALA A 12 -0.48 -2.28 15.25
C ALA A 12 1.05 -2.45 15.12
N PHE A 13 1.64 -3.38 15.88
CA PHE A 13 3.05 -3.73 15.79
C PHE A 13 3.44 -4.24 14.39
N VAL A 14 2.66 -5.16 13.81
CA VAL A 14 2.91 -5.69 12.47
C VAL A 14 2.84 -4.59 11.40
N VAL A 15 1.80 -3.77 11.41
CA VAL A 15 1.65 -2.66 10.43
C VAL A 15 2.78 -1.64 10.59
N ARG A 16 3.17 -1.31 11.82
CA ARG A 16 4.31 -0.41 12.08
C ARG A 16 5.62 -1.01 11.57
N THR A 17 5.80 -2.31 11.73
CA THR A 17 6.98 -3.04 11.23
C THR A 17 7.03 -3.04 9.71
N MET A 18 5.89 -3.27 9.04
CA MET A 18 5.78 -3.16 7.58
C MET A 18 6.14 -1.75 7.12
N ALA A 19 5.61 -0.72 7.78
CA ALA A 19 5.86 0.67 7.43
C ALA A 19 7.35 1.03 7.57
N ARG A 20 7.98 0.70 8.70
CA ARG A 20 9.42 0.90 8.89
C ARG A 20 10.25 0.13 7.88
N THR A 21 9.90 -1.14 7.61
CA THR A 21 10.61 -1.94 6.60
C THR A 21 10.56 -1.29 5.22
N ALA A 22 9.41 -0.73 4.83
CA ALA A 22 9.27 -0.03 3.56
C ALA A 22 10.16 1.22 3.48
N VAL A 23 10.21 2.01 4.55
CA VAL A 23 11.02 3.24 4.63
C VAL A 23 12.52 2.91 4.67
N ASP A 24 12.94 2.00 5.54
CA ASP A 24 14.35 1.64 5.74
C ASP A 24 14.98 1.00 4.49
N ASN A 25 14.15 0.40 3.62
CA ASN A 25 14.60 -0.28 2.40
C ASN A 25 14.27 0.52 1.13
N GLU A 26 13.93 1.82 1.23
CA GLU A 26 13.60 2.68 0.08
C GLU A 26 14.62 2.50 -1.06
N LYS A 27 15.90 2.71 -0.76
CA LYS A 27 16.98 2.63 -1.75
C LYS A 27 17.10 1.22 -2.33
N ALA A 28 17.11 0.19 -1.48
CA ALA A 28 17.28 -1.19 -1.92
C ALA A 28 16.13 -1.62 -2.85
N PHE A 29 14.90 -1.20 -2.56
CA PHE A 29 13.73 -1.46 -3.40
C PHE A 29 13.79 -0.70 -4.73
N GLY A 30 14.24 0.57 -4.71
CA GLY A 30 14.47 1.33 -5.95
C GLY A 30 15.56 0.72 -6.82
N ASP A 31 16.69 0.30 -6.22
CA ASP A 31 17.80 -0.34 -6.94
C ASP A 31 17.36 -1.65 -7.61
N LEU A 32 16.55 -2.47 -6.92
CA LEU A 32 16.01 -3.71 -7.48
C LEU A 32 15.01 -3.44 -8.61
N ASP A 33 14.14 -2.44 -8.45
CA ASP A 33 13.17 -2.07 -9.46
C ASP A 33 13.87 -1.49 -10.71
N ALA A 34 14.93 -0.69 -10.56
CA ALA A 34 15.69 -0.14 -11.68
C ALA A 34 16.32 -1.20 -12.60
N VAL A 35 16.48 -2.46 -12.14
CA VAL A 35 16.98 -3.56 -12.98
C VAL A 35 16.00 -3.92 -14.10
N ALA A 36 14.69 -3.79 -13.87
CA ALA A 36 13.65 -4.23 -14.80
C ALA A 36 12.51 -3.23 -15.05
N GLY A 37 12.44 -2.17 -14.24
CA GLY A 37 11.44 -1.10 -14.20
C GLY A 37 12.10 0.28 -14.32
N ASP A 38 11.51 1.29 -13.70
CA ASP A 38 11.99 2.69 -13.73
C ASP A 38 12.69 3.12 -12.44
N GLY A 39 12.69 2.27 -11.40
CA GLY A 39 13.39 2.51 -10.15
C GLY A 39 12.58 3.35 -9.15
N ASP A 40 11.30 3.63 -9.44
CA ASP A 40 10.46 4.49 -8.61
C ASP A 40 9.77 3.73 -7.45
N PHE A 41 9.81 2.40 -7.47
CA PHE A 41 9.03 1.57 -6.56
C PHE A 41 9.36 1.85 -5.08
N GLY A 42 10.66 1.89 -4.75
CA GLY A 42 11.12 2.14 -3.40
C GLY A 42 10.67 3.49 -2.86
N TYR A 43 10.92 4.55 -3.64
CA TYR A 43 10.52 5.93 -3.31
C TYR A 43 9.00 6.03 -3.10
N SER A 44 8.22 5.53 -4.07
CA SER A 44 6.75 5.56 -4.01
C SER A 44 6.22 4.86 -2.76
N LEU A 45 6.76 3.68 -2.44
CA LEU A 45 6.34 2.89 -1.29
C LEU A 45 6.69 3.59 0.03
N ALA A 46 7.93 4.08 0.15
CA ALA A 46 8.41 4.75 1.36
C ALA A 46 7.58 5.99 1.69
N ARG A 47 7.29 6.87 0.71
CA ARG A 47 6.48 8.08 0.95
C ARG A 47 5.11 7.78 1.56
N GLY A 48 4.45 6.72 1.11
CA GLY A 48 3.16 6.31 1.68
C GLY A 48 3.27 5.87 3.13
N PHE A 49 4.25 5.04 3.43
CA PHE A 49 4.44 4.48 4.76
C PHE A 49 5.04 5.48 5.75
N GLU A 50 5.83 6.46 5.29
CA GLU A 50 6.24 7.61 6.11
C GLU A 50 5.02 8.38 6.62
N ILE A 51 4.02 8.61 5.77
CA ILE A 51 2.80 9.33 6.18
C ILE A 51 1.99 8.47 7.17
N VAL A 52 1.91 7.16 6.95
CA VAL A 52 1.31 6.24 7.93
C VAL A 52 2.01 6.35 9.29
N LEU A 53 3.35 6.46 9.31
CA LEU A 53 4.12 6.62 10.54
C LEU A 53 3.96 8.01 11.17
N ALA A 54 3.88 9.07 10.35
CA ALA A 54 3.70 10.44 10.83
C ALA A 54 2.30 10.65 11.43
N ASP A 55 1.27 10.08 10.80
CA ASP A 55 -0.12 10.20 11.22
C ASP A 55 -0.51 9.12 12.24
N TRP A 56 0.44 8.33 12.75
CA TRP A 56 0.16 7.07 13.45
C TRP A 56 -0.85 7.19 14.60
N ASP A 57 -0.71 8.23 15.43
CA ASP A 57 -1.59 8.43 16.58
C ASP A 57 -3.03 8.77 16.16
N THR A 58 -3.22 9.33 14.96
CA THR A 58 -4.55 9.59 14.37
C THR A 58 -5.19 8.32 13.79
N LEU A 59 -4.39 7.27 13.56
CA LEU A 59 -4.86 6.00 13.01
C LEU A 59 -5.43 5.08 14.08
N ALA A 60 -5.27 5.40 15.37
CA ALA A 60 -5.88 4.66 16.47
C ALA A 60 -7.39 4.44 16.20
N ALA A 61 -7.86 3.23 16.50
CA ALA A 61 -9.22 2.81 16.23
C ALA A 61 -9.65 1.73 17.22
N ASP A 62 -10.96 1.63 17.43
CA ASP A 62 -11.56 0.70 18.40
C ASP A 62 -11.65 -0.74 17.86
N SER A 63 -11.44 -0.93 16.54
CA SER A 63 -11.46 -2.25 15.92
C SER A 63 -10.29 -2.47 14.95
N PRO A 64 -9.82 -3.73 14.81
CA PRO A 64 -8.81 -4.12 13.81
C PRO A 64 -9.18 -3.70 12.39
N ALA A 65 -10.45 -3.89 12.01
CA ALA A 65 -10.95 -3.57 10.69
C ALA A 65 -10.88 -2.06 10.40
N GLU A 66 -11.28 -1.23 11.35
CA GLU A 66 -11.23 0.23 11.20
C GLU A 66 -9.80 0.72 11.10
N PHE A 67 -8.89 0.21 11.94
CA PHE A 67 -7.47 0.53 11.87
C PHE A 67 -6.88 0.26 10.47
N LEU A 68 -7.09 -0.96 9.95
CA LEU A 68 -6.62 -1.34 8.62
C LEU A 68 -7.25 -0.49 7.51
N LYS A 69 -8.52 -0.10 7.66
CA LYS A 69 -9.21 0.79 6.71
C LYS A 69 -8.62 2.20 6.72
N LYS A 70 -8.30 2.77 7.89
CA LYS A 70 -7.61 4.07 7.99
C LYS A 70 -6.25 4.03 7.29
N VAL A 71 -5.45 2.98 7.55
CA VAL A 71 -4.16 2.76 6.87
C VAL A 71 -4.35 2.64 5.34
N ALA A 72 -5.34 1.87 4.89
CA ALA A 72 -5.65 1.72 3.46
C ALA A 72 -5.94 3.07 2.78
N LEU A 73 -6.69 3.95 3.44
CA LEU A 73 -7.05 5.27 2.93
C LEU A 73 -5.84 6.20 2.83
N VAL A 74 -4.94 6.18 3.82
CA VAL A 74 -3.69 6.96 3.79
C VAL A 74 -2.84 6.53 2.60
N ILE A 75 -2.56 5.22 2.49
CA ILE A 75 -1.72 4.67 1.42
C ILE A 75 -2.32 4.96 0.03
N SER A 76 -3.63 4.74 -0.14
CA SER A 76 -4.31 4.93 -1.44
C SER A 76 -4.26 6.38 -1.95
N ARG A 77 -4.20 7.36 -1.04
CA ARG A 77 -4.21 8.79 -1.38
C ARG A 77 -2.82 9.35 -1.63
N ARG A 78 -1.78 8.71 -1.08
CA ARG A 78 -0.44 9.32 -0.95
C ARG A 78 0.65 8.59 -1.73
N VAL A 79 0.50 7.29 -1.94
CA VAL A 79 1.44 6.53 -2.76
C VAL A 79 1.11 6.74 -4.22
N GLY A 80 2.07 7.31 -4.96
CA GLY A 80 1.99 7.48 -6.41
C GLY A 80 2.15 6.15 -7.16
N GLY A 81 1.95 6.22 -8.49
CA GLY A 81 2.18 5.08 -9.38
C GLY A 81 1.23 3.90 -9.15
N THR A 82 1.71 2.71 -9.50
CA THR A 82 0.93 1.45 -9.42
C THR A 82 0.81 0.93 -7.98
N SER A 83 1.77 1.27 -7.13
CA SER A 83 1.90 0.77 -5.77
C SER A 83 0.77 1.20 -4.85
N GLY A 84 0.31 2.45 -4.94
CA GLY A 84 -0.69 3.00 -4.02
C GLY A 84 -2.04 2.31 -4.12
N PRO A 85 -2.60 2.17 -5.33
CA PRO A 85 -3.83 1.43 -5.52
C PRO A 85 -3.72 -0.06 -5.14
N LEU A 86 -2.56 -0.69 -5.32
CA LEU A 86 -2.33 -2.10 -4.94
C LEU A 86 -2.30 -2.28 -3.42
N TRP A 87 -1.44 -1.54 -2.71
CA TRP A 87 -1.33 -1.63 -1.26
C TRP A 87 -2.59 -1.13 -0.55
N GLY A 88 -3.20 -0.06 -1.06
CA GLY A 88 -4.51 0.40 -0.59
C GLY A 88 -5.59 -0.67 -0.70
N THR A 89 -5.64 -1.39 -1.83
CA THR A 89 -6.55 -2.54 -1.97
C THR A 89 -6.20 -3.67 -1.02
N ALA A 90 -4.92 -3.99 -0.83
CA ALA A 90 -4.49 -5.04 0.08
C ALA A 90 -5.00 -4.81 1.51
N PHE A 91 -4.75 -3.61 2.07
CA PHE A 91 -5.22 -3.24 3.40
C PHE A 91 -6.76 -3.17 3.49
N LEU A 92 -7.43 -2.67 2.45
CA LEU A 92 -8.90 -2.62 2.44
C LEU A 92 -9.54 -4.01 2.42
N ARG A 93 -8.94 -4.97 1.70
CA ARG A 93 -9.42 -6.35 1.67
C ARG A 93 -9.13 -7.07 2.98
N ALA A 94 -7.95 -6.85 3.58
CA ALA A 94 -7.65 -7.34 4.91
C ALA A 94 -8.65 -6.81 5.95
N SER A 95 -8.94 -5.51 5.94
CA SER A 95 -9.98 -4.89 6.78
C SER A 95 -11.33 -5.57 6.63
N GLY A 96 -11.76 -5.83 5.38
CA GLY A 96 -13.02 -6.52 5.09
C GLY A 96 -13.10 -7.95 5.62
N ALA A 97 -11.97 -8.67 5.65
CA ALA A 97 -11.91 -10.05 6.14
C ALA A 97 -12.16 -10.16 7.66
N VAL A 98 -11.93 -9.07 8.40
CA VAL A 98 -12.05 -9.04 9.88
C VAL A 98 -13.07 -8.00 10.35
N LYS A 99 -13.99 -7.58 9.48
CA LYS A 99 -14.95 -6.50 9.74
C LYS A 99 -15.73 -6.65 11.04
N ASP A 100 -16.18 -7.87 11.33
CA ASP A 100 -17.04 -8.17 12.49
C ASP A 100 -16.23 -8.86 13.62
N ARG A 101 -14.90 -8.71 13.60
CA ARG A 101 -13.98 -9.29 14.60
C ARG A 101 -13.47 -8.21 15.56
N PRO A 102 -13.96 -8.17 16.82
CA PRO A 102 -13.44 -7.23 17.82
C PRO A 102 -12.02 -7.59 18.25
N GLU A 103 -11.71 -8.89 18.28
CA GLU A 103 -10.39 -9.43 18.54
C GLU A 103 -9.98 -10.36 17.40
N LEU A 104 -8.68 -10.44 17.13
CA LEU A 104 -8.13 -11.30 16.09
C LEU A 104 -7.67 -12.63 16.69
N ALA A 105 -7.84 -13.72 15.97
CA ALA A 105 -7.16 -14.99 16.22
C ALA A 105 -6.08 -15.22 15.16
N ALA A 106 -5.22 -16.22 15.37
CA ALA A 106 -4.18 -16.58 14.40
C ALA A 106 -4.75 -16.89 13.00
N ALA A 107 -5.91 -17.55 12.92
CA ALA A 107 -6.59 -17.83 11.65
C ALA A 107 -7.05 -16.55 10.90
N ASP A 108 -7.36 -15.47 11.64
CA ASP A 108 -7.74 -14.20 11.03
C ASP A 108 -6.55 -13.54 10.31
N ALA A 109 -5.31 -13.79 10.75
CA ALA A 109 -4.12 -13.34 10.03
C ALA A 109 -4.02 -13.98 8.63
N VAL A 110 -4.28 -15.29 8.53
CA VAL A 110 -4.35 -15.99 7.24
C VAL A 110 -5.48 -15.42 6.38
N ALA A 111 -6.67 -15.24 6.95
CA ALA A 111 -7.82 -14.68 6.23
C ALA A 111 -7.51 -13.28 5.66
N MET A 112 -6.87 -12.41 6.46
CA MET A 112 -6.44 -11.08 6.01
C MET A 112 -5.42 -11.14 4.87
N LEU A 113 -4.40 -11.99 4.99
CA LEU A 113 -3.36 -12.14 3.96
C LEU A 113 -3.92 -12.72 2.65
N ARG A 114 -4.82 -13.70 2.74
CA ARG A 114 -5.55 -14.25 1.58
C ARG A 114 -6.39 -13.18 0.89
N ALA A 115 -7.18 -12.43 1.66
CA ALA A 115 -8.01 -11.36 1.13
C ALA A 115 -7.16 -10.26 0.46
N ALA A 116 -6.03 -9.89 1.06
CA ALA A 116 -5.07 -8.95 0.50
C ALA A 116 -4.49 -9.46 -0.84
N ALA A 117 -4.05 -10.72 -0.89
CA ALA A 117 -3.51 -11.35 -2.09
C ALA A 117 -4.54 -11.39 -3.23
N GLU A 118 -5.77 -11.83 -2.97
CA GLU A 118 -6.86 -11.83 -3.96
C GLU A 118 -7.22 -10.42 -4.44
N GLY A 119 -7.16 -9.43 -3.54
CA GLY A 119 -7.29 -8.03 -3.89
C GLY A 119 -6.22 -7.56 -4.87
N ILE A 120 -4.97 -7.89 -4.60
CA ILE A 120 -3.82 -7.59 -5.47
C ILE A 120 -3.96 -8.30 -6.82
N LYS A 121 -4.30 -9.60 -6.83
CA LYS A 121 -4.55 -10.39 -8.05
C LYS A 121 -5.60 -9.72 -8.94
N THR A 122 -6.76 -9.40 -8.37
CA THR A 122 -7.87 -8.79 -9.09
C THR A 122 -7.51 -7.40 -9.64
N ARG A 123 -6.84 -6.57 -8.82
CA ARG A 123 -6.45 -5.21 -9.19
C ARG A 123 -5.35 -5.20 -10.25
N GLY A 124 -4.31 -6.00 -10.03
CA GLY A 124 -3.11 -6.07 -10.86
C GLY A 124 -3.28 -6.92 -12.12
N LYS A 125 -4.31 -7.78 -12.16
CA LYS A 125 -4.53 -8.78 -13.22
C LYS A 125 -3.30 -9.67 -13.39
N SER A 126 -2.76 -10.13 -12.27
CA SER A 126 -1.57 -10.96 -12.16
C SER A 126 -1.84 -12.15 -11.27
N ASP A 127 -1.07 -13.22 -11.45
CA ASP A 127 -1.08 -14.41 -10.61
C ASP A 127 0.35 -14.82 -10.19
N VAL A 128 0.44 -15.91 -9.42
CA VAL A 128 1.71 -16.59 -9.15
C VAL A 128 2.36 -17.02 -10.47
N GLY A 129 3.66 -16.74 -10.60
CA GLY A 129 4.46 -16.96 -11.80
C GLY A 129 4.72 -15.69 -12.61
N ASP A 130 3.95 -14.62 -12.38
CA ASP A 130 4.08 -13.36 -13.13
C ASP A 130 5.23 -12.46 -12.66
N LYS A 131 6.02 -12.91 -11.67
CA LYS A 131 7.12 -12.15 -11.05
C LYS A 131 6.63 -10.88 -10.37
N THR A 132 5.62 -11.04 -9.52
CA THR A 132 5.03 -9.96 -8.73
C THR A 132 5.14 -10.25 -7.24
N LEU A 133 4.67 -9.33 -6.40
CA LEU A 133 4.54 -9.55 -4.95
C LEU A 133 3.81 -10.86 -4.60
N LEU A 134 2.92 -11.33 -5.47
CA LEU A 134 2.14 -12.56 -5.26
C LEU A 134 3.01 -13.82 -5.17
N ASP A 135 4.15 -13.84 -5.88
CA ASP A 135 5.12 -14.94 -5.83
C ASP A 135 5.78 -15.11 -4.46
N ALA A 136 5.74 -14.07 -3.62
CA ALA A 136 6.21 -14.13 -2.24
C ALA A 136 5.04 -14.23 -1.25
N LEU A 137 3.98 -13.45 -1.46
CA LEU A 137 2.87 -13.31 -0.52
C LEU A 137 2.05 -14.60 -0.40
N ILE A 138 1.73 -15.26 -1.52
CA ILE A 138 0.89 -16.46 -1.51
C ILE A 138 1.62 -17.64 -0.86
N PRO A 139 2.86 -18.00 -1.26
CA PRO A 139 3.58 -19.09 -0.61
C PRO A 139 3.87 -18.85 0.88
N MET A 140 4.10 -17.59 1.28
CA MET A 140 4.24 -17.24 2.69
C MET A 140 2.94 -17.46 3.46
N THR A 141 1.80 -17.12 2.86
CA THR A 141 0.48 -17.34 3.47
C THR A 141 0.16 -18.84 3.57
N ASP A 142 0.48 -19.63 2.53
CA ASP A 142 0.34 -21.10 2.54
C ASP A 142 1.14 -21.72 3.70
N ALA A 143 2.41 -21.31 3.85
CA ALA A 143 3.28 -21.82 4.91
C ALA A 143 2.82 -21.43 6.31
N LEU A 144 2.24 -20.23 6.47
CA LEU A 144 1.65 -19.80 7.74
C LEU A 144 0.43 -20.65 8.08
N GLU A 145 -0.47 -20.86 7.12
CA GLU A 145 -1.67 -21.68 7.29
C GLU A 145 -1.34 -23.14 7.65
N GLN A 146 -0.35 -23.72 6.99
CA GLN A 146 0.14 -25.07 7.31
C GLN A 146 0.67 -25.16 8.74
N ARG A 147 1.49 -24.19 9.18
CA ARG A 147 2.00 -24.16 10.55
C ARG A 147 0.88 -24.08 11.59
N LEU A 148 -0.12 -23.23 11.34
CA LEU A 148 -1.26 -23.11 12.25
C LEU A 148 -2.11 -24.38 12.32
N ALA A 149 -2.16 -25.16 11.23
CA ALA A 149 -2.83 -26.46 11.21
C ALA A 149 -2.02 -27.56 11.94
N GLU A 150 -0.70 -27.55 11.79
CA GLU A 150 0.22 -28.48 12.47
C GLU A 150 0.28 -28.26 13.99
N ASP A 151 0.19 -27.02 14.44
CA ASP A 151 0.32 -26.67 15.86
C ASP A 151 -0.89 -27.12 16.71
N GLY A 152 -2.06 -27.42 16.10
CA GLY A 152 -3.28 -27.86 16.79
C GLY A 152 -3.70 -26.98 17.99
N PRO A 153 -4.75 -27.32 18.76
CA PRO A 153 -5.03 -26.67 20.04
C PRO A 153 -4.08 -27.20 21.14
N GLY A 154 -2.77 -27.05 20.95
CA GLY A 154 -1.74 -27.33 21.96
C GLY A 154 -1.38 -26.08 22.77
N PRO A 155 -0.86 -26.19 24.01
CA PRO A 155 -0.49 -25.02 24.79
C PRO A 155 0.57 -24.24 24.03
N ALA A 156 0.25 -22.96 23.76
CA ALA A 156 1.11 -22.03 23.05
C ALA A 156 2.55 -22.16 23.53
N ARG A 157 3.47 -22.50 22.60
CA ARG A 157 4.90 -22.40 22.87
C ARG A 157 5.24 -20.93 23.11
N ARG A 158 5.13 -20.52 24.37
CA ARG A 158 5.78 -19.35 24.93
C ARG A 158 7.26 -19.53 24.61
N ASN A 159 7.79 -18.73 23.70
CA ASN A 159 9.18 -18.69 23.25
C ASN A 159 9.52 -19.65 22.09
N SER A 160 9.34 -19.15 20.86
CA SER A 160 10.29 -19.44 19.77
C SER A 160 10.89 -18.09 19.34
N PRO A 161 12.22 -17.91 19.42
CA PRO A 161 12.83 -16.67 18.98
C PRO A 161 12.86 -16.63 17.45
N GLY A 162 12.14 -15.68 16.88
CA GLY A 162 12.40 -15.19 15.53
C GLY A 162 11.72 -15.96 14.40
N TRP A 163 11.22 -15.17 13.46
CA TRP A 163 11.11 -15.56 12.06
C TRP A 163 12.34 -16.38 11.64
N PRO A 164 12.21 -17.50 10.92
CA PRO A 164 13.39 -18.20 10.40
C PRO A 164 14.27 -17.20 9.67
N PRO A 165 15.62 -17.27 9.80
CA PRO A 165 16.52 -16.31 9.19
C PRO A 165 16.10 -16.07 7.73
N ARG A 166 16.06 -14.79 7.30
CA ARG A 166 15.70 -14.40 5.93
C ARG A 166 16.41 -15.36 4.99
N ARG A 167 15.65 -16.28 4.35
CA ARG A 167 16.23 -17.10 3.30
C ARG A 167 16.70 -16.14 2.23
N PRO A 168 17.90 -16.31 1.67
CA PRO A 168 18.29 -15.52 0.50
C PRO A 168 17.15 -15.67 -0.51
N GLY A 169 16.62 -14.53 -0.98
CA GLY A 169 15.61 -14.53 -2.03
C GLY A 169 16.07 -15.37 -3.22
N PRO A 170 15.15 -15.86 -4.06
CA PRO A 170 15.53 -16.61 -5.25
C PRO A 170 16.63 -15.83 -5.98
N ARG A 171 17.79 -16.47 -6.19
CA ARG A 171 18.91 -15.87 -6.92
C ARG A 171 18.35 -15.32 -8.23
N PRO A 172 18.71 -14.09 -8.65
CA PRO A 172 18.33 -13.62 -9.97
C PRO A 172 18.76 -14.70 -10.96
N THR A 173 17.79 -15.26 -11.68
CA THR A 173 18.07 -16.22 -12.73
C THR A 173 18.94 -15.48 -13.74
N ARG A 174 20.25 -15.71 -13.69
CA ARG A 174 21.17 -15.24 -14.71
C ARG A 174 20.64 -15.81 -16.03
N ARG A 175 20.08 -14.95 -16.87
CA ARG A 175 19.82 -15.32 -18.27
C ARG A 175 21.16 -15.69 -18.90
N PRO A 176 21.22 -16.74 -19.74
CA PRO A 176 22.34 -16.85 -20.68
C PRO A 176 22.29 -15.66 -21.65
N PRO A 177 23.43 -15.18 -22.17
CA PRO A 177 23.45 -14.07 -23.12
C PRO A 177 22.66 -14.44 -24.38
N CYS A 178 21.91 -13.48 -24.91
CA CYS A 178 21.23 -13.61 -26.19
C CYS A 178 22.26 -13.99 -27.26
N ARG A 179 22.12 -15.18 -27.86
CA ARG A 179 22.86 -15.53 -29.08
C ARG A 179 22.31 -14.69 -30.24
N PRO A 180 23.17 -14.09 -31.08
CA PRO A 180 22.72 -13.63 -32.39
C PRO A 180 22.49 -14.88 -33.27
N ASP A 181 21.54 -14.77 -34.19
CA ASP A 181 21.20 -15.76 -35.22
C ASP A 181 20.43 -17.02 -34.78
N ALA A 182 19.13 -16.82 -34.54
CA ALA A 182 18.10 -17.83 -34.82
C ALA A 182 16.77 -17.16 -35.23
N ALA A 183 16.83 -16.10 -36.05
CA ALA A 183 15.66 -15.44 -36.63
C ALA A 183 15.19 -16.10 -37.94
N ALA A 184 15.67 -17.30 -38.28
CA ALA A 184 15.21 -18.04 -39.45
C ALA A 184 14.63 -19.39 -39.01
N ARG A 185 13.32 -19.57 -39.26
CA ARG A 185 12.50 -20.78 -39.08
C ARG A 185 11.79 -20.92 -37.73
N ALA A 186 10.71 -20.17 -37.54
CA ALA A 186 9.56 -20.59 -36.74
C ALA A 186 8.27 -19.89 -37.21
N THR A 187 7.18 -20.65 -37.27
CA THR A 187 5.85 -20.39 -37.85
C THR A 187 5.03 -19.26 -37.18
N PRO A 188 3.99 -18.72 -37.84
CA PRO A 188 3.36 -17.45 -37.46
C PRO A 188 2.21 -17.64 -36.46
N VAL A 189 2.48 -18.01 -35.21
CA VAL A 189 1.45 -17.96 -34.14
C VAL A 189 1.95 -17.31 -32.83
N SER A 190 3.26 -17.14 -32.63
CA SER A 190 3.80 -16.62 -31.36
C SER A 190 4.22 -15.15 -31.37
N ALA A 191 4.11 -14.45 -32.50
CA ALA A 191 4.55 -13.05 -32.62
C ALA A 191 3.53 -12.00 -32.13
N VAL A 192 2.29 -12.41 -31.79
CA VAL A 192 1.21 -11.49 -31.37
C VAL A 192 1.20 -11.25 -29.85
N SER A 193 1.70 -12.18 -29.02
CA SER A 193 1.66 -12.02 -27.55
C SER A 193 2.77 -11.11 -27.02
N ALA A 194 3.99 -11.21 -27.56
CA ALA A 194 5.14 -10.42 -27.09
C ALA A 194 5.08 -8.93 -27.47
N ARG A 195 4.32 -8.56 -28.53
CA ARG A 195 4.07 -7.14 -28.87
C ARG A 195 2.96 -6.52 -28.01
N ARG A 196 2.06 -7.33 -27.41
CA ARG A 196 0.99 -6.84 -26.53
C ARG A 196 1.48 -6.47 -25.12
N THR A 197 2.50 -7.12 -24.58
CA THR A 197 3.03 -6.82 -23.24
C THR A 197 3.81 -5.49 -23.19
N ARG A 198 4.56 -5.14 -24.24
CA ARG A 198 5.23 -3.81 -24.33
C ARG A 198 4.26 -2.65 -24.59
N ALA A 199 3.18 -2.87 -25.37
CA ALA A 199 2.23 -1.82 -25.70
C ALA A 199 1.24 -1.48 -24.57
N ARG A 200 0.98 -2.44 -23.65
CA ARG A 200 0.00 -2.24 -22.57
C ARG A 200 0.53 -1.44 -21.38
N TRP A 201 1.84 -1.47 -21.12
CA TRP A 201 2.47 -0.69 -20.06
C TRP A 201 2.97 0.69 -20.51
N ARG A 202 3.33 0.88 -21.80
CA ARG A 202 3.74 2.19 -22.33
C ARG A 202 2.58 3.15 -22.68
N SER A 203 1.33 2.70 -22.72
CA SER A 203 0.19 3.52 -23.18
C SER A 203 -0.58 4.26 -22.07
N ARG A 204 -0.14 4.21 -20.81
CA ARG A 204 -0.73 5.02 -19.73
C ARG A 204 0.33 5.90 -19.06
N SER A 205 0.86 6.84 -19.84
CA SER A 205 1.43 8.07 -19.28
C SER A 205 0.33 8.79 -18.51
N TRP A 206 0.38 8.75 -17.19
CA TRP A 206 -0.39 9.68 -16.36
C TRP A 206 0.20 11.07 -16.58
N ARG A 207 -0.40 11.85 -17.48
CA ARG A 207 -0.12 13.29 -17.55
C ARG A 207 -0.67 13.92 -16.29
N SER A 208 0.21 14.50 -15.50
CA SER A 208 -0.09 15.50 -14.47
C SER A 208 -0.99 16.58 -15.09
N ALA A 209 -2.19 16.75 -14.53
CA ALA A 209 -3.05 17.88 -14.88
C ALA A 209 -2.50 19.14 -14.19
N SER A 210 -1.89 20.03 -14.97
CA SER A 210 -1.70 21.44 -14.56
C SER A 210 -3.05 22.17 -14.66
N PRO A 211 -3.37 23.12 -13.76
CA PRO A 211 -4.60 23.90 -13.86
C PRO A 211 -4.50 24.90 -15.03
N PRO A 212 -5.62 25.23 -15.70
CA PRO A 212 -5.59 26.20 -16.79
C PRO A 212 -5.37 27.62 -16.26
N SER A 213 -4.30 28.25 -16.72
CA SER A 213 -4.09 29.70 -16.70
C SER A 213 -5.04 30.35 -17.72
N GLY A 214 -6.06 31.05 -17.25
CA GLY A 214 -6.92 31.91 -18.04
C GLY A 214 -6.71 33.37 -17.66
N THR A 215 -6.07 34.14 -18.53
CA THR A 215 -6.08 35.60 -18.51
C THR A 215 -7.12 36.11 -19.50
N HIS A 216 -8.13 36.83 -19.03
CA HIS A 216 -8.85 37.83 -19.81
C HIS A 216 -9.42 38.94 -18.91
N THR A 217 -8.77 40.11 -19.00
CA THR A 217 -9.22 41.50 -18.76
C THR A 217 -10.59 41.72 -19.47
N THR A 218 -11.56 42.56 -19.09
CA THR A 218 -11.75 43.71 -18.18
C THR A 218 -13.26 43.98 -18.17
N ASP A 219 -13.86 44.44 -17.06
CA ASP A 219 -14.70 45.66 -17.04
C ASP A 219 -15.02 46.04 -15.58
N GLY A 220 -15.19 47.34 -15.35
CA GLY A 220 -15.02 48.05 -14.09
C GLY A 220 -16.14 47.87 -13.05
N GLY A 221 -15.80 48.24 -11.82
CA GLY A 221 -16.76 48.31 -10.72
C GLY A 221 -16.12 48.36 -9.35
N GLN A 222 -15.41 49.44 -9.03
CA GLN A 222 -15.01 49.73 -7.65
C GLN A 222 -16.26 49.88 -6.76
N ARG A 223 -16.25 49.29 -5.55
CA ARG A 223 -16.77 49.91 -4.32
C ARG A 223 -16.38 49.09 -3.09
N ALA A 224 -15.62 49.74 -2.21
CA ALA A 224 -15.25 49.31 -0.88
C ALA A 224 -16.47 49.20 0.04
N TRP A 225 -16.43 48.26 1.00
CA TRP A 225 -17.27 48.26 2.20
C TRP A 225 -16.42 47.89 3.42
N LEU A 226 -16.29 48.87 4.33
CA LEU A 226 -15.72 48.77 5.68
C LEU A 226 -16.73 48.09 6.64
N PRO A 227 -16.28 47.40 7.70
CA PRO A 227 -17.18 46.80 8.69
C PRO A 227 -17.70 47.84 9.70
N GLY A 228 -18.99 47.75 10.00
CA GLY A 228 -19.76 48.69 10.80
C GLY A 228 -19.47 48.68 12.31
N ARG A 229 -19.53 49.88 12.89
CA ARG A 229 -19.72 50.13 14.33
C ARG A 229 -21.21 50.28 14.64
N LEU A 230 -21.69 49.57 15.64
CA LEU A 230 -22.94 49.87 16.33
C LEU A 230 -22.69 51.00 17.35
N ARG A 231 -23.63 51.95 17.38
CA ARG A 231 -23.63 53.17 18.19
C ARG A 231 -24.64 53.00 19.33
N GLY A 232 -24.31 53.52 20.51
CA GLY A 232 -25.25 53.73 21.61
C GLY A 232 -24.64 54.68 22.65
N PRO A 233 -25.26 55.83 23.00
CA PRO A 233 -24.66 56.86 23.83
C PRO A 233 -25.08 56.77 25.31
N GLY A 234 -24.24 57.30 26.20
CA GLY A 234 -24.58 57.53 27.60
C GLY A 234 -23.56 58.45 28.27
N THR A 235 -23.94 59.70 28.47
CA THR A 235 -23.19 60.76 29.15
C THR A 235 -23.47 60.78 30.66
N GLY A 236 -22.43 60.99 31.48
CA GLY A 236 -22.51 61.40 32.89
C GLY A 236 -21.10 61.56 33.46
N THR A 237 -20.52 62.78 33.52
CA THR A 237 -20.55 63.80 34.61
C THR A 237 -19.69 63.49 35.84
N THR A 238 -18.58 64.24 35.97
CA THR A 238 -17.99 64.86 37.19
C THR A 238 -16.77 65.71 36.71
N LYS A 239 -16.67 67.05 36.84
CA LYS A 239 -16.42 67.91 38.04
C LYS A 239 -15.38 67.30 38.99
N GLU A 240 -14.23 67.87 39.31
CA GLU A 240 -13.57 69.19 39.14
C GLU A 240 -12.10 68.98 38.74
#